data_AF-A0A942NA83-F1
#
_entry.id   AF-A0A942NA83-F1
#
_cell.length_a   1.000
_cell.length_b   1.000
_cell.length_c   1.000
_cell.angle_alpha   90.00
_cell.angle_beta   90.00
_cell.angle_gamma   90.00
#
_symmetry.space_group_name_H-M   'P 1'
#
loop_
_entity.id
_entity.type
_entity.pdbx_description
1 polymer ?
#
loop_
_entity_poly.entity_id
_entity_poly.type
_entity_poly.pdbx_seq_one_letter_code
_entity_poly.pdbx_strand_id
1 'polypeptide(L)'
;MKKVLLFLFLIPVLAFVSCYDELIDAPVANKPPKTYVSLFPDSLITQQQSSLRLNWWSDDPDGLVIGYLISFEEGQWTFTTSNDSLISFPISGTDTTYIFRVAAVDNASNGIYDNQLIVNDINFGPEPFTDLNGDGIWNPGEPFIDCGAIDPEPASIELPLKNSSPVISFLVSQNGTTIFIPETTFTAASFGWTLTDLDGDATISKVYIALNDTSQKIELPGNTRFVTIKAETPFASDIVECDVYIGSAITTPYPVKLPNLKLDDNNIFYAFAEDIAGGVSDLIVMPSGASNRSWFVKKPKGEILIIDDNGSIDNSADFYSVIFDSLGLSDRYDVWDIKLGRTTTTPGVLLPGFISPQFTETLKLFKYVFWYTDNDPSISPAQVAINNYLNFGGRVLFSMIFPQIFDPRGLGDFLPLDSLSAAPISVLPSNVGITPTPDASSQGYPQLRRDNNPNPVARIRTYYPNPLSALALYTLDLSDNPIIGFKSTDSRVIFMGVPLHRSNGDPFKVKDFFDKVLFEEFGVPR
;
A
#
# COMPACT_ATOMS: atom_id res chain seq x y z
N MET A 1 89.55 46.65 -25.82
CA MET A 1 89.94 45.25 -26.14
C MET A 1 90.30 44.58 -24.81
N LYS A 2 89.82 43.43 -24.36
CA LYS A 2 88.72 42.50 -24.70
C LYS A 2 88.49 41.67 -23.40
N LYS A 3 87.24 41.40 -23.02
CA LYS A 3 86.81 40.46 -21.95
C LYS A 3 86.54 39.06 -22.55
N VAL A 4 86.36 38.04 -21.67
CA VAL A 4 85.20 37.08 -21.61
C VAL A 4 85.56 35.57 -21.48
N LEU A 5 84.95 34.93 -20.44
CA LEU A 5 84.43 33.52 -20.21
C LEU A 5 85.30 32.29 -20.60
N LEU A 6 85.19 31.10 -19.97
CA LEU A 6 84.00 30.32 -19.56
C LEU A 6 84.33 29.21 -18.52
N PHE A 7 83.37 28.93 -17.64
CA PHE A 7 83.19 27.79 -16.70
C PHE A 7 83.08 26.39 -17.37
N LEU A 8 83.36 25.30 -16.64
CA LEU A 8 82.38 24.26 -16.20
C LEU A 8 83.02 23.06 -15.44
N PHE A 9 82.34 22.65 -14.35
CA PHE A 9 82.32 21.36 -13.61
C PHE A 9 83.35 20.96 -12.51
N LEU A 10 83.00 21.35 -11.27
CA LEU A 10 82.55 20.50 -10.13
C LEU A 10 83.48 19.44 -9.47
N ILE A 11 84.28 19.84 -8.45
CA ILE A 11 84.11 19.65 -6.97
C ILE A 11 83.63 18.25 -6.44
N PRO A 12 84.15 17.70 -5.30
CA PRO A 12 85.34 16.85 -5.20
C PRO A 12 85.07 15.52 -4.44
N VAL A 13 86.09 14.66 -4.36
CA VAL A 13 86.13 13.49 -3.48
C VAL A 13 86.36 13.94 -2.03
N LEU A 14 85.28 13.97 -1.24
CA LEU A 14 85.30 14.04 0.23
C LEU A 14 84.92 12.65 0.74
N ALA A 15 85.94 11.86 1.04
CA ALA A 15 85.80 10.53 1.59
C ALA A 15 85.77 10.62 3.13
N PHE A 16 84.65 10.17 3.70
CA PHE A 16 84.47 9.69 5.08
C PHE A 16 84.68 10.67 6.24
N VAL A 17 83.68 11.52 6.45
CA VAL A 17 83.14 11.78 7.81
C VAL A 17 81.62 11.65 7.72
N SER A 18 81.11 10.42 7.85
CA SER A 18 79.71 10.20 8.18
C SER A 18 79.59 10.37 9.69
N CYS A 19 78.87 11.39 10.14
CA CYS A 19 78.29 11.40 11.47
C CYS A 19 77.44 10.14 11.57
N TYR A 20 77.87 9.15 12.35
CA TYR A 20 76.90 8.27 12.97
C TYR A 20 76.23 9.14 14.03
N ASP A 21 74.97 9.50 13.81
CA ASP A 21 74.10 9.72 14.96
C ASP A 21 74.09 8.40 15.71
N GLU A 22 74.46 8.44 17.00
CA GLU A 22 74.17 7.33 17.89
C GLU A 22 72.68 7.01 17.73
N LEU A 23 72.35 5.77 17.36
CA LEU A 23 70.99 5.29 17.51
C LEU A 23 70.64 5.50 18.98
N ILE A 24 69.69 6.40 19.23
CA ILE A 24 69.14 6.61 20.56
C ILE A 24 68.52 5.27 20.96
N ASP A 25 69.23 4.52 21.81
CA ASP A 25 68.87 3.17 22.28
C ASP A 25 67.79 3.23 23.39
N ALA A 26 66.93 4.24 23.31
CA ALA A 26 65.75 4.38 24.14
C ALA A 26 64.55 4.48 23.18
N PRO A 27 63.75 3.40 23.02
CA PRO A 27 62.48 3.53 22.33
C PRO A 27 61.70 4.68 22.97
N VAL A 28 61.22 5.62 22.15
CA VAL A 28 60.31 6.66 22.63
C VAL A 28 59.12 5.93 23.23
N ALA A 29 58.82 6.21 24.50
CA ALA A 29 57.67 5.60 25.15
C ALA A 29 56.41 5.99 24.37
N ASN A 30 55.58 4.99 24.06
CA ASN A 30 54.33 5.20 23.32
C ASN A 30 53.47 6.27 24.00
N LYS A 31 52.89 7.17 23.21
CA LYS A 31 51.97 8.19 23.70
C LYS A 31 50.57 7.84 23.24
N PRO A 32 49.55 8.03 24.10
CA PRO A 32 48.19 7.75 23.69
C PRO A 32 47.74 8.73 22.59
N PRO A 33 46.82 8.29 21.71
CA PRO A 33 46.21 9.16 20.71
C PRO A 33 45.31 10.20 21.38
N LYS A 34 45.01 11.28 20.65
CA LYS A 34 44.05 12.29 21.06
C LYS A 34 42.85 12.33 20.11
N THR A 35 41.65 12.32 20.65
CA THR A 35 40.39 12.21 19.91
C THR A 35 39.65 13.54 19.86
N TYR A 36 38.90 13.75 18.79
CA TYR A 36 38.02 14.89 18.59
C TYR A 36 36.69 14.41 18.01
N VAL A 37 35.61 15.11 18.35
CA VAL A 37 34.25 14.80 17.87
C VAL A 37 33.54 16.08 17.43
N SER A 38 32.74 16.00 16.37
CA SER A 38 31.90 17.09 15.88
C SER A 38 30.52 16.62 15.43
N LEU A 39 29.57 17.55 15.44
CA LEU A 39 28.23 17.38 14.91
C LEU A 39 28.18 18.07 13.54
N PHE A 40 27.66 17.41 12.50
CA PHE A 40 27.46 18.08 11.21
C PHE A 40 25.96 18.19 10.88
N PRO A 41 25.42 19.41 10.70
CA PRO A 41 26.04 20.74 10.87
C PRO A 41 26.22 21.15 12.35
N ASP A 42 27.26 21.93 12.65
CA ASP A 42 27.57 22.45 13.99
C ASP A 42 26.45 23.36 14.51
N SER A 43 25.45 22.78 15.17
CA SER A 43 24.34 23.51 15.81
C SER A 43 24.31 23.19 17.30
N LEU A 44 25.33 23.64 18.02
CA LEU A 44 25.48 23.47 19.47
C LEU A 44 24.56 24.40 20.31
N ILE A 45 23.63 25.13 19.67
CA ILE A 45 22.82 26.17 20.33
C ILE A 45 21.31 25.83 20.34
N THR A 46 20.87 24.78 19.63
CA THR A 46 19.45 24.39 19.51
C THR A 46 19.23 22.92 19.82
N GLN A 47 18.07 22.58 20.38
CA GLN A 47 17.62 21.19 20.54
C GLN A 47 17.66 20.46 19.20
N GLN A 48 18.25 19.27 19.21
CA GLN A 48 18.49 18.45 18.03
C GLN A 48 17.44 17.35 17.89
N GLN A 49 17.24 16.84 16.69
CA GLN A 49 16.40 15.66 16.46
C GLN A 49 17.07 14.42 17.08
N SER A 50 16.32 13.36 17.38
CA SER A 50 16.91 12.19 18.05
C SER A 50 17.86 11.36 17.17
N SER A 51 17.89 11.62 15.86
CA SER A 51 18.86 11.04 14.93
C SER A 51 19.89 12.06 14.49
N LEU A 52 21.17 11.79 14.78
CA LEU A 52 22.28 12.70 14.47
C LEU A 52 23.42 11.98 13.76
N ARG A 53 24.01 12.66 12.77
CA ARG A 53 25.28 12.25 12.18
C ARG A 53 26.43 12.88 12.97
N LEU A 54 27.21 12.03 13.61
CA LEU A 54 28.43 12.42 14.33
C LEU A 54 29.64 12.03 13.51
N ASN A 55 30.66 12.89 13.54
CA ASN A 55 31.97 12.63 12.94
C ASN A 55 33.03 12.74 14.03
N TRP A 56 34.07 11.92 13.93
CA TRP A 56 35.20 11.95 14.85
C TRP A 56 36.51 11.64 14.12
N TRP A 57 37.59 12.19 14.67
CA TRP A 57 38.94 12.00 14.15
C TRP A 57 39.93 12.03 15.32
N SER A 58 41.18 11.73 15.02
CA SER A 58 42.22 11.63 16.03
C SER A 58 43.60 11.94 15.48
N ASP A 59 44.47 12.38 16.37
CA ASP A 59 45.90 12.56 16.11
C ASP A 59 46.68 11.62 17.04
N ASP A 60 47.52 10.77 16.46
CA ASP A 60 48.46 9.93 17.18
C ASP A 60 49.88 10.49 16.99
N PRO A 61 50.57 10.92 18.07
CA PRO A 61 51.90 11.52 17.98
C PRO A 61 53.02 10.59 17.47
N ASP A 62 52.87 9.28 17.64
CA ASP A 62 53.94 8.30 17.44
C ASP A 62 53.50 6.97 16.81
N GLY A 63 52.20 6.78 16.57
CA GLY A 63 51.63 5.56 16.00
C GLY A 63 50.57 5.78 14.92
N LEU A 64 49.79 4.72 14.70
CA LEU A 64 48.63 4.68 13.82
C LEU A 64 47.39 4.36 14.65
N VAL A 65 46.34 5.15 14.46
CA VAL A 65 45.02 4.83 15.03
C VAL A 65 44.38 3.68 14.26
N ILE A 66 44.05 2.61 14.97
CA ILE A 66 43.44 1.39 14.40
C ILE A 66 41.91 1.41 14.47
N GLY A 67 41.34 2.29 15.30
CA GLY A 67 39.90 2.49 15.40
C GLY A 67 39.51 3.35 16.59
N TYR A 68 38.23 3.29 16.92
CA TYR A 68 37.60 4.12 17.94
C TYR A 68 36.67 3.28 18.80
N LEU A 69 36.67 3.56 20.10
CA LEU A 69 35.67 3.10 21.04
C LEU A 69 34.63 4.21 21.18
N ILE A 70 33.36 3.92 20.88
CA ILE A 70 32.25 4.87 21.00
C ILE A 70 31.27 4.44 22.08
N SER A 71 30.65 5.41 22.74
CA SER A 71 29.69 5.17 23.82
C SER A 71 28.65 6.28 23.90
N PHE A 72 27.38 5.91 24.10
CA PHE A 72 26.27 6.82 24.37
C PHE A 72 25.52 6.48 25.66
N GLU A 73 25.83 5.35 26.29
CA GLU A 73 25.39 4.93 27.62
C GLU A 73 26.62 4.74 28.51
N GLU A 74 26.56 5.22 29.74
CA GLU A 74 27.70 5.18 30.65
C GLU A 74 28.20 3.74 30.88
N GLY A 75 29.48 3.51 30.58
CA GLY A 75 30.13 2.21 30.77
C GLY A 75 29.86 1.16 29.68
N GLN A 76 29.15 1.49 28.61
CA GLN A 76 28.97 0.61 27.43
C GLN A 76 29.71 1.19 26.24
N TRP A 77 30.82 0.54 25.85
CA TRP A 77 31.66 0.95 24.74
C TRP A 77 31.58 -0.06 23.60
N THR A 78 31.61 0.43 22.37
CA THR A 78 31.61 -0.40 21.16
C THR A 78 32.75 0.05 20.24
N PHE A 79 33.51 -0.90 19.70
CA PHE A 79 34.59 -0.60 18.77
C PHE A 79 34.08 -0.40 17.34
N THR A 80 34.66 0.56 16.64
CA THR A 80 34.41 0.82 15.22
C THR A 80 35.67 1.34 14.55
N THR A 81 35.86 0.99 13.28
CA THR A 81 36.91 1.56 12.43
C THR A 81 36.44 2.77 11.62
N SER A 82 35.15 3.11 11.68
CA SER A 82 34.58 4.25 10.97
C SER A 82 34.91 5.58 11.67
N ASN A 83 34.93 6.66 10.91
CA ASN A 83 35.09 8.04 11.40
C ASN A 83 33.77 8.79 11.56
N ASP A 84 32.66 8.18 11.18
CA ASP A 84 31.33 8.75 11.31
C ASP A 84 30.27 7.67 11.54
N SER A 85 29.13 8.09 12.08
CA SER A 85 27.94 7.26 12.15
C SER A 85 26.67 8.10 12.24
N LEU A 86 25.56 7.55 11.72
CA LEU A 86 24.22 8.03 12.01
C LEU A 86 23.72 7.29 13.24
N ILE A 87 23.56 8.02 14.35
CA ILE A 87 23.13 7.45 15.63
C ILE A 87 21.68 7.89 15.90
N SER A 88 20.81 6.93 16.16
CA SER A 88 19.45 7.15 16.65
C SER A 88 19.43 6.95 18.16
N PHE A 89 19.06 7.97 18.91
CA PHE A 89 18.96 7.94 20.35
C PHE A 89 17.50 7.73 20.76
N PRO A 90 17.16 6.63 21.44
CA PRO A 90 15.76 6.37 21.80
C PRO A 90 15.25 7.41 22.79
N ILE A 91 14.23 8.20 22.44
CA ILE A 91 13.58 9.12 23.38
C ILE A 91 12.28 8.48 23.85
N SER A 92 12.17 8.24 25.16
CA SER A 92 10.99 7.62 25.79
C SER A 92 10.15 8.62 26.59
N GLY A 93 10.41 9.93 26.44
CA GLY A 93 9.73 11.00 27.18
C GLY A 93 10.09 12.40 26.68
N THR A 94 10.03 13.40 27.57
CA THR A 94 10.40 14.79 27.26
C THR A 94 11.90 14.92 26.91
N ASP A 95 12.29 16.07 26.36
CA ASP A 95 13.67 16.46 26.01
C ASP A 95 14.75 15.78 26.89
N THR A 96 15.64 15.03 26.25
CA THR A 96 16.67 14.22 26.93
C THR A 96 18.06 14.66 26.46
N THR A 97 18.99 14.79 27.40
CA THR A 97 20.39 15.07 27.07
C THR A 97 21.19 13.78 27.06
N TYR A 98 21.78 13.45 25.91
CA TYR A 98 22.72 12.35 25.76
C TYR A 98 24.15 12.87 25.78
N ILE A 99 25.09 12.06 26.29
CA ILE A 99 26.51 12.34 26.19
C ILE A 99 27.14 11.27 25.31
N PHE A 100 27.48 11.66 24.08
CA PHE A 100 28.25 10.79 23.20
C PHE A 100 29.73 10.95 23.54
N ARG A 101 30.44 9.82 23.65
CA ARG A 101 31.87 9.75 23.94
C ARG A 101 32.57 8.92 22.86
N VAL A 102 33.78 9.33 22.51
CA VAL A 102 34.64 8.59 21.58
C VAL A 102 36.10 8.66 22.04
N ALA A 103 36.78 7.53 21.99
CA ALA A 103 38.19 7.40 22.32
C ALA A 103 38.92 6.66 21.20
N ALA A 104 39.97 7.24 20.66
CA ALA A 104 40.84 6.60 19.68
C ALA A 104 41.70 5.52 20.33
N VAL A 105 42.01 4.49 19.56
CA VAL A 105 42.88 3.38 19.95
C VAL A 105 44.03 3.29 18.96
N ASP A 106 45.27 3.28 19.45
CA ASP A 106 46.46 3.14 18.62
C ASP A 106 46.86 1.67 18.37
N ASN A 107 47.92 1.49 17.59
CA ASN A 107 48.48 0.20 17.20
C ASN A 107 49.62 -0.30 18.11
N ALA A 108 49.89 0.35 19.24
CA ALA A 108 50.99 0.03 20.14
C ALA A 108 50.59 -1.02 21.19
N SER A 109 50.17 -2.18 20.70
CA SER A 109 49.54 -3.25 21.45
C SER A 109 50.53 -4.31 21.97
N ASN A 110 50.04 -5.28 22.78
CA ASN A 110 50.88 -6.27 23.46
C ASN A 110 50.81 -7.68 22.84
N GLY A 111 49.92 -7.91 21.85
CA GLY A 111 49.73 -9.19 21.17
C GLY A 111 48.94 -10.23 21.96
N ILE A 112 48.32 -9.85 23.07
CA ILE A 112 47.61 -10.72 24.01
C ILE A 112 46.20 -10.19 24.20
N TYR A 113 45.21 -11.09 24.09
CA TYR A 113 43.83 -10.72 24.32
C TYR A 113 43.58 -10.20 25.74
N ASP A 114 43.10 -8.96 25.84
CA ASP A 114 42.73 -8.31 27.08
C ASP A 114 41.20 -8.31 27.29
N ASN A 115 40.75 -8.99 28.35
CA ASN A 115 39.31 -9.07 28.68
C ASN A 115 38.76 -7.77 29.33
N GLN A 116 39.63 -6.85 29.70
CA GLN A 116 39.28 -5.52 30.22
C GLN A 116 40.34 -4.50 29.84
N LEU A 117 39.96 -3.53 29.01
CA LEU A 117 40.74 -2.36 28.67
C LEU A 117 40.39 -1.25 29.66
N ILE A 118 41.32 -0.93 30.57
CA ILE A 118 41.12 0.09 31.61
C ILE A 118 42.16 1.20 31.45
N VAL A 119 41.70 2.42 31.21
CA VAL A 119 42.56 3.62 31.13
C VAL A 119 41.92 4.74 31.96
N ASN A 120 42.68 5.36 32.87
CA ASN A 120 42.19 6.43 33.75
C ASN A 120 40.86 6.11 34.45
N ASP A 121 40.75 4.93 35.07
CA ASP A 121 39.54 4.44 35.75
C ASP A 121 38.30 4.24 34.84
N ILE A 122 38.44 4.38 33.52
CA ILE A 122 37.40 4.07 32.54
C ILE A 122 37.61 2.64 32.04
N ASN A 123 36.59 1.80 32.20
CA ASN A 123 36.57 0.45 31.62
C ASN A 123 35.90 0.49 30.25
N PHE A 124 36.69 0.24 29.20
CA PHE A 124 36.23 0.18 27.81
C PHE A 124 35.71 -1.21 27.40
N GLY A 125 35.71 -2.17 28.33
CA GLY A 125 35.32 -3.55 28.05
C GLY A 125 36.47 -4.39 27.48
N PRO A 126 36.18 -5.60 26.99
CA PRO A 126 37.19 -6.46 26.37
C PRO A 126 37.62 -5.94 25.01
N GLU A 127 38.76 -6.42 24.55
CA GLU A 127 39.15 -6.25 23.15
C GLU A 127 38.12 -6.84 22.19
N PRO A 128 37.85 -6.20 21.03
CA PRO A 128 36.93 -6.72 20.04
C PRO A 128 37.45 -8.03 19.46
N PHE A 129 36.61 -9.06 19.38
CA PHE A 129 36.99 -10.33 18.77
C PHE A 129 35.91 -10.89 17.86
N THR A 130 36.34 -11.80 16.98
CA THR A 130 35.45 -12.58 16.12
C THR A 130 35.11 -13.87 16.84
N ASP A 131 33.92 -13.91 17.43
CA ASP A 131 33.36 -15.11 18.05
C ASP A 131 32.98 -16.13 16.95
N LEU A 132 33.80 -17.17 16.79
CA LEU A 132 33.62 -18.18 15.74
C LEU A 132 32.62 -19.26 16.16
N ASN A 133 32.34 -19.39 17.46
CA ASN A 133 31.53 -20.48 18.00
C ASN A 133 30.17 -20.00 18.57
N GLY A 134 29.98 -18.69 18.72
CA GLY A 134 28.75 -18.04 19.16
C GLY A 134 28.51 -18.05 20.67
N ASP A 135 29.55 -18.26 21.50
CA ASP A 135 29.43 -18.34 22.96
C ASP A 135 29.59 -16.99 23.69
N GLY A 136 29.98 -15.94 22.97
CA GLY A 136 30.18 -14.59 23.50
C GLY A 136 31.44 -14.42 24.36
N ILE A 137 32.37 -15.37 24.34
CA ILE A 137 33.61 -15.37 25.11
C ILE A 137 34.78 -15.58 24.13
N TRP A 138 35.88 -14.84 24.29
CA TRP A 138 37.05 -15.09 23.46
C TRP A 138 37.70 -16.44 23.82
N ASN A 139 37.90 -17.26 22.79
CA ASN A 139 38.55 -18.56 22.89
C ASN A 139 39.92 -18.57 22.18
N PRO A 140 40.90 -19.35 22.69
CA PRO A 140 42.20 -19.48 22.01
C PRO A 140 42.05 -19.92 20.54
N GLY A 141 42.53 -19.06 19.63
CA GLY A 141 42.44 -19.27 18.18
C GLY A 141 41.42 -18.37 17.47
N GLU A 142 40.61 -17.61 18.21
CA GLU A 142 39.72 -16.61 17.66
C GLU A 142 40.48 -15.32 17.32
N PRO A 143 40.28 -14.74 16.12
CA PRO A 143 40.85 -13.45 15.77
C PRO A 143 40.32 -12.33 16.68
N PHE A 144 41.19 -11.45 17.14
CA PHE A 144 40.83 -10.25 17.90
C PHE A 144 41.57 -9.01 17.38
N ILE A 145 41.05 -7.84 17.74
CA ILE A 145 41.67 -6.55 17.50
C ILE A 145 42.49 -6.21 18.74
N ASP A 146 43.81 -6.33 18.58
CA ASP A 146 44.80 -6.03 19.60
C ASP A 146 44.92 -4.51 19.76
N CYS A 147 44.35 -3.99 20.84
CA CYS A 147 44.21 -2.59 21.14
C CYS A 147 45.46 -2.07 21.87
N GLY A 148 46.07 -1.01 21.34
CA GLY A 148 47.20 -0.35 21.99
C GLY A 148 46.76 0.67 23.03
N ALA A 149 47.48 1.79 23.14
CA ALA A 149 47.05 2.86 24.04
C ALA A 149 45.76 3.51 23.54
N ILE A 150 44.88 3.80 24.49
CA ILE A 150 43.58 4.43 24.27
C ILE A 150 43.69 5.88 24.73
N ASP A 151 42.98 6.78 24.06
CA ASP A 151 42.85 8.16 24.52
C ASP A 151 42.39 8.22 26.00
N PRO A 152 43.24 8.74 26.91
CA PRO A 152 42.96 8.79 28.34
C PRO A 152 41.85 9.80 28.71
N GLU A 153 41.48 10.70 27.79
CA GLU A 153 40.43 11.70 27.95
C GLU A 153 39.46 11.62 26.77
N PRO A 154 38.53 10.64 26.75
CA PRO A 154 37.60 10.47 25.63
C PRO A 154 36.89 11.77 25.27
N ALA A 155 36.90 12.12 23.99
CA ALA A 155 36.20 13.28 23.49
C ALA A 155 34.70 13.10 23.69
N SER A 156 34.03 14.09 24.28
CA SER A 156 32.60 14.04 24.57
C SER A 156 31.86 15.23 23.99
N ILE A 157 30.64 14.99 23.54
CA ILE A 157 29.70 16.03 23.12
C ILE A 157 28.35 15.83 23.82
N GLU A 158 27.82 16.89 24.42
CA GLU A 158 26.48 16.91 24.98
C GLU A 158 25.47 17.17 23.86
N LEU A 159 24.48 16.29 23.76
CA LEU A 159 23.47 16.29 22.71
C LEU A 159 22.10 16.52 23.38
N PRO A 160 21.61 17.77 23.44
CA PRO A 160 20.25 18.05 23.88
C PRO A 160 19.27 17.64 22.78
N LEU A 161 18.63 16.49 22.94
CA LEU A 161 17.71 15.94 21.94
C LEU A 161 16.27 16.28 22.30
N LYS A 162 15.48 16.58 21.28
CA LYS A 162 14.05 16.80 21.32
C LYS A 162 13.36 15.76 20.47
N ASN A 163 12.28 15.20 21.02
CA ASN A 163 11.41 14.29 20.31
C ASN A 163 10.83 14.93 19.04
N SER A 164 10.90 14.19 17.95
CA SER A 164 10.32 14.54 16.67
C SER A 164 8.88 14.02 16.62
N SER A 165 7.93 14.85 16.20
CA SER A 165 6.56 14.35 15.98
C SER A 165 6.53 13.45 14.74
N PRO A 166 5.73 12.37 14.75
CA PRO A 166 5.55 11.53 13.58
C PRO A 166 4.91 12.29 12.42
N VAL A 167 5.17 11.83 11.20
CA VAL A 167 4.63 12.39 9.96
C VAL A 167 3.71 11.38 9.30
N ILE A 168 2.45 11.77 9.08
CA ILE A 168 1.42 10.94 8.44
C ILE A 168 0.99 11.56 7.10
N SER A 169 0.71 10.75 6.09
CA SER A 169 0.24 11.21 4.78
C SER A 169 -0.56 10.13 4.06
N PHE A 170 -1.63 10.48 3.36
CA PHE A 170 -2.40 9.48 2.60
C PHE A 170 -1.56 8.83 1.49
N LEU A 171 -1.85 7.56 1.19
CA LEU A 171 -1.17 6.83 0.12
C LEU A 171 -1.31 7.56 -1.23
N VAL A 172 -0.26 7.47 -2.03
CA VAL A 172 -0.22 7.97 -3.41
C VAL A 172 -0.17 6.80 -4.39
N SER A 173 -0.78 6.99 -5.56
CA SER A 173 -0.66 6.11 -6.71
C SER A 173 0.78 6.10 -7.25
N GLN A 174 1.07 5.17 -8.17
CA GLN A 174 2.38 5.09 -8.84
C GLN A 174 2.80 6.39 -9.54
N ASN A 175 1.82 7.23 -9.91
CA ASN A 175 2.05 8.53 -10.54
C ASN A 175 2.20 9.68 -9.52
N GLY A 176 2.37 9.37 -8.23
CA GLY A 176 2.54 10.36 -7.16
C GLY A 176 1.26 11.13 -6.78
N THR A 177 0.10 10.75 -7.31
CA THR A 177 -1.19 11.39 -6.97
C THR A 177 -1.85 10.67 -5.81
N THR A 178 -2.30 11.39 -4.78
CA THR A 178 -3.03 10.82 -3.63
C THR A 178 -4.20 9.94 -4.10
N ILE A 179 -4.34 8.76 -3.47
CA ILE A 179 -5.46 7.86 -3.68
C ILE A 179 -6.62 8.38 -2.82
N PHE A 180 -7.55 9.06 -3.48
CA PHE A 180 -8.72 9.63 -2.81
C PHE A 180 -9.86 8.62 -2.73
N ILE A 181 -10.68 8.77 -1.69
CA ILE A 181 -12.00 8.13 -1.62
C ILE A 181 -12.88 8.62 -2.80
N PRO A 182 -13.74 7.74 -3.36
CA PRO A 182 -14.73 8.16 -4.35
C PRO A 182 -15.64 9.28 -3.84
N GLU A 183 -16.18 10.08 -4.77
CA GLU A 183 -17.10 11.17 -4.40
C GLU A 183 -18.39 10.66 -3.78
N THR A 184 -18.78 9.44 -4.12
CA THR A 184 -19.88 8.72 -3.48
C THR A 184 -19.49 7.27 -3.24
N THR A 185 -19.72 6.79 -2.03
CA THR A 185 -19.62 5.37 -1.66
C THR A 185 -20.94 4.91 -1.08
N PHE A 186 -21.11 3.60 -0.94
CA PHE A 186 -22.05 3.07 0.06
C PHE A 186 -21.37 3.05 1.43
N THR A 187 -21.90 2.26 2.37
CA THR A 187 -21.39 2.13 3.74
C THR A 187 -20.10 1.32 3.86
N ALA A 188 -19.26 1.32 2.82
CA ALA A 188 -17.92 0.70 2.80
C ALA A 188 -16.89 1.66 2.17
N ALA A 189 -15.83 1.97 2.90
CA ALA A 189 -14.78 2.90 2.49
C ALA A 189 -13.40 2.44 3.00
N SER A 190 -12.34 2.65 2.22
CA SER A 190 -10.98 2.29 2.61
C SER A 190 -10.03 3.48 2.55
N PHE A 191 -9.15 3.56 3.53
CA PHE A 191 -8.18 4.62 3.70
C PHE A 191 -6.82 4.01 3.99
N GLY A 192 -5.77 4.55 3.38
CA GLY A 192 -4.41 4.14 3.67
C GLY A 192 -3.49 5.34 3.76
N TRP A 193 -2.45 5.22 4.58
CA TRP A 193 -1.47 6.26 4.82
C TRP A 193 -0.06 5.68 4.99
N THR A 194 0.94 6.49 4.64
CA THR A 194 2.31 6.34 5.11
C THR A 194 2.42 7.01 6.48
N LEU A 195 3.29 6.47 7.33
CA LEU A 195 3.53 7.01 8.65
C LEU A 195 4.97 6.69 9.03
N THR A 196 5.73 7.73 9.31
CA THR A 196 7.16 7.68 9.60
C THR A 196 7.51 8.61 10.75
N ASP A 197 8.53 8.26 11.53
CA ASP A 197 9.08 9.10 12.58
C ASP A 197 10.60 9.20 12.38
N LEU A 198 11.17 10.41 12.53
CA LEU A 198 12.61 10.57 12.44
C LEU A 198 13.33 9.87 13.60
N ASP A 199 12.65 9.71 14.73
CA ASP A 199 13.14 8.99 15.90
C ASP A 199 13.03 7.46 15.73
N GLY A 200 12.48 7.03 14.58
CA GLY A 200 12.33 5.66 14.13
C GLY A 200 10.88 5.20 14.22
N ASP A 201 10.35 4.55 13.17
CA ASP A 201 8.93 4.21 13.09
C ASP A 201 8.38 3.33 14.24
N ALA A 202 9.27 2.67 14.99
CA ALA A 202 8.92 1.90 16.18
C ALA A 202 8.52 2.78 17.39
N THR A 203 8.85 4.08 17.40
CA THR A 203 8.42 5.05 18.42
C THR A 203 6.94 5.38 18.29
N ILE A 204 6.32 5.14 17.13
CA ILE A 204 4.92 5.44 16.90
C ILE A 204 4.07 4.46 17.72
N SER A 205 3.41 4.97 18.74
CA SER A 205 2.67 4.17 19.70
C SER A 205 1.24 3.92 19.23
N LYS A 206 0.59 4.95 18.66
CA LYS A 206 -0.85 4.97 18.39
C LYS A 206 -1.19 5.69 17.10
N VAL A 207 -2.26 5.22 16.46
CA VAL A 207 -2.95 5.95 15.38
C VAL A 207 -4.38 6.21 15.82
N TYR A 208 -4.84 7.44 15.68
CA TYR A 208 -6.22 7.80 15.94
C TYR A 208 -6.96 8.06 14.64
N ILE A 209 -8.20 7.58 14.57
CA ILE A 209 -9.10 7.87 13.45
C ILE A 209 -10.45 8.38 13.97
N ALA A 210 -11.11 9.24 13.20
CA ALA A 210 -12.43 9.78 13.50
C ALA A 210 -13.25 10.02 12.23
N LEU A 211 -14.58 9.98 12.37
CA LEU A 211 -15.53 10.43 11.34
C LEU A 211 -16.28 11.65 11.83
N ASN A 212 -16.28 12.73 11.03
CA ASN A 212 -17.05 13.97 11.21
C ASN A 212 -16.82 14.78 12.50
N ASP A 213 -16.36 14.17 13.60
CA ASP A 213 -16.12 14.78 14.90
C ASP A 213 -14.85 14.16 15.53
N THR A 214 -13.77 14.94 15.58
CA THR A 214 -12.47 14.53 16.12
C THR A 214 -12.47 14.33 17.64
N SER A 215 -13.51 14.79 18.36
CA SER A 215 -13.68 14.51 19.78
C SER A 215 -14.06 13.06 20.05
N GLN A 216 -14.67 12.37 19.08
CA GLN A 216 -15.12 10.97 19.14
C GLN A 216 -14.19 10.02 18.36
N LYS A 217 -12.88 10.25 18.46
CA LYS A 217 -11.85 9.40 17.83
C LYS A 217 -11.71 8.04 18.53
N ILE A 218 -11.28 7.03 17.78
CA ILE A 218 -10.86 5.73 18.32
C ILE A 218 -9.35 5.55 18.20
N GLU A 219 -8.77 4.71 19.04
CA GLU A 219 -7.35 4.37 19.06
C GLU A 219 -7.09 3.04 18.35
N LEU A 220 -6.12 3.05 17.44
CA LEU A 220 -5.61 1.90 16.69
C LEU A 220 -4.12 1.68 17.01
N PRO A 221 -3.58 0.47 16.82
CA PRO A 221 -2.16 0.19 16.96
C PRO A 221 -1.28 1.12 16.10
N GLY A 222 -0.14 1.57 16.64
CA GLY A 222 0.80 2.49 15.97
C GLY A 222 1.36 2.01 14.62
N ASN A 223 1.36 0.71 14.37
CA ASN A 223 1.75 0.11 13.09
C ASN A 223 0.61 0.09 12.04
N THR A 224 -0.57 0.63 12.34
CA THR A 224 -1.68 0.68 11.39
C THR A 224 -1.34 1.61 10.22
N ARG A 225 -1.47 1.12 8.98
CA ARG A 225 -1.22 1.87 7.73
C ARG A 225 -2.40 1.87 6.76
N PHE A 226 -3.40 1.02 7.02
CA PHE A 226 -4.55 0.85 6.16
C PHE A 226 -5.75 0.42 7.00
N VAL A 227 -6.90 1.02 6.72
CA VAL A 227 -8.17 0.66 7.33
C VAL A 227 -9.28 0.57 6.30
N THR A 228 -10.22 -0.33 6.53
CA THR A 228 -11.51 -0.36 5.86
C THR A 228 -12.60 -0.21 6.89
N ILE A 229 -13.50 0.75 6.68
CA ILE A 229 -14.69 0.93 7.52
C ILE A 229 -15.89 0.34 6.80
N LYS A 230 -16.78 -0.30 7.56
CA LYS A 230 -18.01 -0.89 7.03
C LYS A 230 -19.15 -0.74 8.03
N ALA A 231 -20.31 -0.33 7.55
CA ALA A 231 -21.57 -0.43 8.31
C ALA A 231 -22.56 -1.29 7.52
N GLU A 232 -23.26 -2.20 8.20
CA GLU A 232 -24.17 -3.16 7.59
C GLU A 232 -25.62 -2.89 8.02
N THR A 233 -26.57 -3.33 7.20
CA THR A 233 -28.00 -3.27 7.50
C THR A 233 -28.37 -4.27 8.60
N PRO A 234 -29.43 -4.00 9.40
CA PRO A 234 -30.32 -2.84 9.35
C PRO A 234 -29.75 -1.59 10.03
N PHE A 235 -29.99 -0.42 9.44
CA PHE A 235 -29.60 0.88 10.01
C PHE A 235 -30.72 1.40 10.93
N ALA A 236 -30.42 1.58 12.22
CA ALA A 236 -31.38 2.09 13.21
C ALA A 236 -31.55 3.61 13.19
N SER A 237 -30.59 4.34 12.61
CA SER A 237 -30.54 5.80 12.53
C SER A 237 -29.75 6.24 11.30
N ASP A 238 -29.83 7.52 10.96
CA ASP A 238 -29.05 8.11 9.85
C ASP A 238 -27.61 8.46 10.26
N ILE A 239 -27.27 8.29 11.55
CA ILE A 239 -25.90 8.30 12.05
C ILE A 239 -25.62 6.93 12.64
N VAL A 240 -24.57 6.24 12.19
CA VAL A 240 -24.26 4.86 12.57
C VAL A 240 -22.79 4.70 12.98
N GLU A 241 -22.51 3.59 13.65
CA GLU A 241 -21.16 3.14 13.95
C GLU A 241 -20.69 2.15 12.87
N CYS A 242 -19.39 2.17 12.57
CA CYS A 242 -18.76 1.29 11.60
C CYS A 242 -17.89 0.25 12.30
N ASP A 243 -17.91 -0.98 11.78
CA ASP A 243 -16.82 -1.91 11.99
C ASP A 243 -15.57 -1.39 11.28
N VAL A 244 -14.41 -1.59 11.91
CA VAL A 244 -13.11 -1.17 11.39
C VAL A 244 -12.26 -2.40 11.15
N TYR A 245 -11.69 -2.55 9.97
CA TYR A 245 -10.76 -3.63 9.63
C TYR A 245 -9.38 -3.03 9.42
N ILE A 246 -8.36 -3.60 10.08
CA ILE A 246 -6.98 -3.14 9.97
C ILE A 246 -6.26 -3.98 8.91
N GLY A 247 -5.52 -3.29 8.04
CA GLY A 247 -4.80 -3.91 6.91
C GLY A 247 -5.70 -4.13 5.69
N SER A 248 -5.13 -4.76 4.66
CA SER A 248 -5.81 -4.98 3.38
C SER A 248 -6.71 -6.23 3.35
N ALA A 249 -6.64 -7.08 4.38
CA ALA A 249 -7.42 -8.31 4.48
C ALA A 249 -8.61 -8.13 5.44
N ILE A 250 -9.82 -8.31 4.92
CA ILE A 250 -11.07 -8.22 5.71
C ILE A 250 -11.35 -9.58 6.34
N THR A 251 -11.01 -9.73 7.62
CA THR A 251 -11.20 -10.98 8.37
C THR A 251 -12.02 -10.75 9.63
N THR A 252 -11.39 -10.24 10.69
CA THR A 252 -12.03 -9.95 11.97
C THR A 252 -12.08 -8.44 12.16
N PRO A 253 -13.24 -7.86 12.48
CA PRO A 253 -13.33 -6.45 12.80
C PRO A 253 -12.54 -6.14 14.08
N TYR A 254 -11.96 -4.96 14.13
CA TYR A 254 -11.35 -4.38 15.31
C TYR A 254 -12.42 -4.26 16.42
N PRO A 255 -12.09 -4.52 17.70
CA PRO A 255 -13.09 -4.59 18.77
C PRO A 255 -13.86 -3.29 19.02
N VAL A 256 -13.27 -2.14 18.66
CA VAL A 256 -13.88 -0.82 18.85
C VAL A 256 -14.48 -0.33 17.54
N LYS A 257 -15.78 -0.05 17.53
CA LYS A 257 -16.46 0.54 16.38
C LYS A 257 -16.15 2.03 16.24
N LEU A 258 -16.12 2.53 15.01
CA LEU A 258 -15.92 3.94 14.70
C LEU A 258 -17.27 4.65 14.59
N PRO A 259 -17.61 5.59 15.49
CA PRO A 259 -18.92 6.25 15.48
C PRO A 259 -19.02 7.32 14.39
N ASN A 260 -20.21 7.93 14.29
CA ASN A 260 -20.49 9.15 13.53
C ASN A 260 -20.43 9.07 12.01
N LEU A 261 -20.59 7.88 11.40
CA LEU A 261 -20.85 7.81 9.96
C LEU A 261 -22.27 8.33 9.67
N LYS A 262 -22.40 9.35 8.83
CA LYS A 262 -23.70 9.89 8.39
C LYS A 262 -24.13 9.21 7.11
N LEU A 263 -25.35 8.69 7.07
CA LEU A 263 -25.96 8.07 5.90
C LEU A 263 -26.74 9.10 5.09
N ASP A 264 -26.71 8.96 3.77
CA ASP A 264 -27.26 9.91 2.79
C ASP A 264 -26.80 11.36 3.02
N ASP A 265 -25.56 11.52 3.48
CA ASP A 265 -24.94 12.82 3.74
C ASP A 265 -23.43 12.78 3.44
N ASN A 266 -22.81 13.96 3.41
CA ASN A 266 -21.38 14.13 3.28
C ASN A 266 -20.64 13.81 4.58
N ASN A 267 -19.51 13.12 4.43
CA ASN A 267 -18.66 12.66 5.51
C ASN A 267 -17.23 13.15 5.35
N ILE A 268 -16.52 13.24 6.48
CA ILE A 268 -15.09 13.54 6.53
C ILE A 268 -14.42 12.53 7.44
N PHE A 269 -13.34 11.92 6.92
CA PHE A 269 -12.44 11.05 7.64
C PHE A 269 -11.21 11.83 8.13
N TYR A 270 -10.81 11.55 9.37
CA TYR A 270 -9.65 12.16 10.01
C TYR A 270 -8.70 11.07 10.50
N ALA A 271 -7.39 11.30 10.37
CA ALA A 271 -6.38 10.46 11.01
C ALA A 271 -5.17 11.28 11.48
N PHE A 272 -4.56 10.85 12.58
CA PHE A 272 -3.29 11.36 13.09
C PHE A 272 -2.61 10.31 13.95
N ALA A 273 -1.32 10.48 14.25
CA ALA A 273 -0.54 9.55 15.05
C ALA A 273 0.06 10.22 16.28
N GLU A 274 0.39 9.41 17.28
CA GLU A 274 1.07 9.80 18.51
C GLU A 274 2.23 8.83 18.75
N ASP A 275 3.40 9.35 19.10
CA ASP A 275 4.56 8.56 19.49
C ASP A 275 4.53 8.15 20.98
N ILE A 276 5.56 7.47 21.47
CA ILE A 276 5.69 7.06 22.87
C ILE A 276 5.99 8.22 23.83
N ALA A 277 6.53 9.33 23.33
CA ALA A 277 6.86 10.54 24.08
C ALA A 277 5.70 11.57 24.08
N GLY A 278 4.58 11.26 23.42
CA GLY A 278 3.39 12.11 23.31
C GLY A 278 3.47 13.15 22.19
N GLY A 279 4.44 13.08 21.30
CA GLY A 279 4.48 13.89 20.09
C GLY A 279 3.37 13.48 19.13
N VAL A 280 2.65 14.46 18.60
CA VAL A 280 1.45 14.26 17.76
C VAL A 280 1.76 14.73 16.34
N SER A 281 1.36 13.93 15.35
CA SER A 281 1.45 14.30 13.93
C SER A 281 0.45 15.40 13.55
N ASP A 282 0.65 16.00 12.38
CA ASP A 282 -0.42 16.76 11.74
C ASP A 282 -1.66 15.88 11.50
N LEU A 283 -2.84 16.52 11.55
CA LEU A 283 -4.12 15.90 11.26
C LEU A 283 -4.34 15.82 9.74
N ILE A 284 -4.40 14.60 9.19
CA ILE A 284 -4.79 14.39 7.80
C ILE A 284 -6.31 14.21 7.67
N VAL A 285 -6.86 14.76 6.59
CA VAL A 285 -8.31 14.90 6.38
C VAL A 285 -8.70 14.43 4.98
N MET A 286 -9.71 13.55 4.87
CA MET A 286 -10.25 13.09 3.60
C MET A 286 -11.79 13.15 3.56
N PRO A 287 -12.39 13.84 2.59
CA PRO A 287 -11.76 14.75 1.63
C PRO A 287 -11.15 15.98 2.31
N SER A 288 -10.04 16.51 1.77
CA SER A 288 -9.41 17.71 2.34
C SER A 288 -10.24 18.96 2.06
N GLY A 289 -10.31 19.90 3.01
CA GLY A 289 -11.05 21.17 2.81
C GLY A 289 -10.49 22.06 1.69
N ALA A 290 -9.26 21.82 1.24
CA ALA A 290 -8.65 22.49 0.09
C ALA A 290 -9.04 21.86 -1.27
N SER A 291 -9.66 20.68 -1.26
CA SER A 291 -10.14 20.03 -2.47
C SER A 291 -11.59 20.43 -2.76
N ASN A 292 -11.96 20.55 -4.03
CA ASN A 292 -13.35 20.68 -4.46
C ASN A 292 -14.13 19.35 -4.39
N ARG A 293 -13.62 18.37 -3.64
CA ARG A 293 -14.15 17.02 -3.55
C ARG A 293 -15.07 16.88 -2.35
N SER A 294 -16.01 15.97 -2.46
CA SER A 294 -16.91 15.55 -1.39
C SER A 294 -16.83 14.05 -1.21
N TRP A 295 -17.33 13.54 -0.08
CA TRP A 295 -17.49 12.11 0.14
C TRP A 295 -18.89 11.88 0.69
N PHE A 296 -19.81 11.57 -0.21
CA PHE A 296 -21.19 11.25 0.12
C PHE A 296 -21.32 9.75 0.42
N VAL A 297 -21.97 9.40 1.52
CA VAL A 297 -22.18 7.99 1.89
C VAL A 297 -23.64 7.65 1.70
N LYS A 298 -23.94 6.93 0.62
CA LYS A 298 -25.28 6.50 0.28
C LYS A 298 -25.74 5.35 1.16
N LYS A 299 -26.97 5.43 1.68
CA LYS A 299 -27.64 4.35 2.38
C LYS A 299 -28.16 3.32 1.36
N PRO A 300 -27.77 2.03 1.44
CA PRO A 300 -28.40 0.99 0.63
C PRO A 300 -29.93 0.98 0.81
N LYS A 301 -30.67 1.09 -0.29
CA LYS A 301 -32.14 1.04 -0.33
C LYS A 301 -32.67 -0.38 -0.09
N GLY A 302 -31.89 -1.38 -0.52
CA GLY A 302 -32.26 -2.78 -0.40
C GLY A 302 -31.08 -3.70 -0.70
N GLU A 303 -31.39 -4.94 -1.09
CA GLU A 303 -30.40 -5.99 -1.31
C GLU A 303 -29.95 -6.11 -2.77
N ILE A 304 -30.41 -5.21 -3.65
CA ILE A 304 -30.15 -5.26 -5.10
C ILE A 304 -29.26 -4.09 -5.51
N LEU A 305 -28.21 -4.39 -6.28
CA LEU A 305 -27.33 -3.40 -6.87
C LEU A 305 -27.31 -3.54 -8.39
N ILE A 306 -27.50 -2.43 -9.08
CA ILE A 306 -27.23 -2.29 -10.51
C ILE A 306 -25.89 -1.56 -10.64
N ILE A 307 -24.91 -2.22 -11.25
CA ILE A 307 -23.63 -1.62 -11.61
C ILE A 307 -23.74 -1.12 -13.04
N ASP A 308 -23.71 0.19 -13.20
CA ASP A 308 -23.57 0.84 -14.49
C ASP A 308 -22.08 0.97 -14.82
N ASP A 309 -21.63 0.08 -15.70
CA ASP A 309 -20.29 0.07 -16.27
C ASP A 309 -20.37 0.35 -17.79
N ASN A 310 -21.28 1.25 -18.16
CA ASN A 310 -21.42 1.77 -19.51
C ASN A 310 -20.87 3.20 -19.59
N GLY A 311 -19.85 3.43 -20.43
CA GLY A 311 -19.31 4.76 -20.67
C GLY A 311 -19.94 5.46 -21.88
N SER A 312 -20.83 4.75 -22.58
CA SER A 312 -21.50 5.24 -23.78
C SER A 312 -22.72 6.06 -23.40
N ILE A 313 -22.91 7.19 -24.09
CA ILE A 313 -24.11 8.01 -23.94
C ILE A 313 -25.25 7.33 -24.71
N ASP A 314 -26.06 6.56 -24.00
CA ASP A 314 -27.25 5.88 -24.51
C ASP A 314 -28.39 5.87 -23.47
N ASN A 315 -29.43 5.09 -23.71
CA ASN A 315 -30.60 4.98 -22.83
C ASN A 315 -30.58 3.71 -21.94
N SER A 316 -29.43 3.07 -21.74
CA SER A 316 -29.33 1.81 -20.99
C SER A 316 -29.72 1.97 -19.52
N ALA A 317 -29.20 2.98 -18.82
CA ALA A 317 -29.52 3.25 -17.42
C ALA A 317 -31.02 3.47 -17.20
N ASP A 318 -31.64 4.33 -18.03
CA ASP A 318 -33.09 4.58 -18.01
C ASP A 318 -33.87 3.30 -18.30
N PHE A 319 -33.44 2.51 -19.30
CA PHE A 319 -34.08 1.26 -19.67
C PHE A 319 -34.13 0.27 -18.52
N TYR A 320 -33.00 0.05 -17.82
CA TYR A 320 -32.95 -0.90 -16.71
C TYR A 320 -33.73 -0.39 -15.50
N SER A 321 -33.67 0.92 -15.20
CA SER A 321 -34.47 1.52 -14.12
C SER A 321 -35.97 1.28 -14.35
N VAL A 322 -36.46 1.56 -15.57
CA VAL A 322 -37.86 1.31 -15.96
C VAL A 322 -38.25 -0.17 -15.83
N ILE A 323 -37.35 -1.10 -16.20
CA ILE A 323 -37.64 -2.54 -16.03
C ILE A 323 -37.76 -2.90 -14.55
N PHE A 324 -36.79 -2.53 -13.72
CA PHE A 324 -36.80 -2.88 -12.30
C PHE A 324 -38.01 -2.26 -11.60
N ASP A 325 -38.37 -1.02 -11.94
CA ASP A 325 -39.58 -0.36 -11.44
C ASP A 325 -40.85 -1.12 -11.86
N SER A 326 -40.92 -1.57 -13.11
CA SER A 326 -42.06 -2.37 -13.61
C SER A 326 -42.17 -3.77 -12.97
N LEU A 327 -41.13 -4.22 -12.27
CA LEU A 327 -41.11 -5.45 -11.48
C LEU A 327 -41.43 -5.19 -9.99
N GLY A 328 -41.78 -3.96 -9.62
CA GLY A 328 -42.11 -3.59 -8.24
C GLY A 328 -40.89 -3.39 -7.34
N LEU A 329 -39.72 -3.07 -7.91
CA LEU A 329 -38.45 -2.98 -7.19
C LEU A 329 -37.99 -1.53 -6.91
N SER A 330 -38.78 -0.50 -7.19
CA SER A 330 -38.35 0.92 -7.19
C SER A 330 -37.60 1.42 -5.94
N ASP A 331 -37.93 0.89 -4.76
CA ASP A 331 -37.27 1.24 -3.50
C ASP A 331 -36.37 0.11 -2.95
N ARG A 332 -35.99 -0.83 -3.81
CA ARG A 332 -35.26 -2.05 -3.42
C ARG A 332 -33.94 -2.24 -4.13
N TYR A 333 -33.60 -1.38 -5.08
CA TYR A 333 -32.31 -1.38 -5.78
C TYR A 333 -31.62 -0.03 -5.72
N ASP A 334 -30.29 -0.09 -5.80
CA ASP A 334 -29.43 1.06 -6.03
C ASP A 334 -28.72 0.96 -7.38
N VAL A 335 -28.45 2.10 -8.00
CA VAL A 335 -27.57 2.20 -9.18
C VAL A 335 -26.22 2.76 -8.74
N TRP A 336 -25.14 2.12 -9.19
CA TRP A 336 -23.76 2.55 -8.98
C TRP A 336 -23.06 2.67 -10.34
N ASP A 337 -22.90 3.91 -10.79
CA ASP A 337 -22.22 4.25 -12.04
C ASP A 337 -20.72 4.36 -11.82
N ILE A 338 -20.01 3.25 -12.07
CA ILE A 338 -18.56 3.16 -11.88
C ILE A 338 -17.79 3.82 -13.03
N LYS A 339 -18.47 4.26 -14.09
CA LYS A 339 -17.88 5.02 -15.21
C LYS A 339 -18.24 6.50 -15.19
N LEU A 340 -19.02 6.97 -14.23
CA LEU A 340 -19.35 8.38 -14.07
C LEU A 340 -18.09 9.25 -14.12
N GLY A 341 -18.05 10.22 -15.02
CA GLY A 341 -16.92 11.16 -15.16
C GLY A 341 -15.61 10.54 -15.64
N ARG A 342 -15.60 9.28 -16.09
CA ARG A 342 -14.42 8.62 -16.65
C ARG A 342 -13.90 9.37 -17.88
N THR A 343 -12.58 9.42 -18.03
CA THR A 343 -11.92 9.91 -19.24
C THR A 343 -11.04 8.81 -19.83
N THR A 344 -10.33 9.10 -20.93
CA THR A 344 -9.36 8.16 -21.51
C THR A 344 -8.16 7.91 -20.60
N THR A 345 -7.91 8.77 -19.61
CA THR A 345 -6.73 8.71 -18.73
C THR A 345 -7.07 8.62 -17.24
N THR A 346 -8.34 8.79 -16.86
CA THR A 346 -8.78 8.75 -15.46
C THR A 346 -9.95 7.78 -15.28
N PRO A 347 -9.98 6.98 -14.20
CA PRO A 347 -11.13 6.15 -13.86
C PRO A 347 -12.37 7.00 -13.55
N GLY A 348 -13.53 6.36 -13.46
CA GLY A 348 -14.77 7.02 -13.02
C GLY A 348 -14.65 7.51 -11.57
N VAL A 349 -15.33 8.61 -11.26
CA VAL A 349 -15.24 9.29 -9.94
C VAL A 349 -15.86 8.48 -8.81
N LEU A 350 -16.71 7.51 -9.14
CA LEU A 350 -17.35 6.58 -8.19
C LEU A 350 -16.64 5.23 -8.07
N LEU A 351 -15.64 4.97 -8.93
CA LEU A 351 -14.85 3.74 -8.85
C LEU A 351 -13.80 3.87 -7.73
N PRO A 352 -13.76 2.97 -6.74
CA PRO A 352 -12.77 2.99 -5.67
C PRO A 352 -11.34 2.88 -6.20
N GLY A 353 -10.44 3.71 -5.65
CA GLY A 353 -9.00 3.56 -5.90
C GLY A 353 -8.45 2.24 -5.35
N PHE A 354 -9.05 1.70 -4.29
CA PHE A 354 -8.74 0.40 -3.71
C PHE A 354 -9.77 -0.65 -4.14
N ILE A 355 -9.52 -1.36 -5.23
CA ILE A 355 -10.44 -2.42 -5.70
C ILE A 355 -10.61 -3.52 -4.62
N SER A 356 -9.48 -3.98 -4.05
CA SER A 356 -9.51 -4.77 -2.82
C SER A 356 -8.98 -3.92 -1.66
N PRO A 357 -9.67 -3.85 -0.52
CA PRO A 357 -10.94 -4.52 -0.23
C PRO A 357 -12.21 -3.71 -0.59
N GLN A 358 -12.11 -2.39 -0.86
CA GLN A 358 -13.29 -1.51 -0.89
C GLN A 358 -14.37 -1.91 -1.91
N PHE A 359 -14.01 -2.14 -3.17
CA PHE A 359 -15.01 -2.54 -4.19
C PHE A 359 -15.69 -3.86 -3.80
N THR A 360 -14.90 -4.81 -3.30
CA THR A 360 -15.41 -6.12 -2.84
C THR A 360 -16.38 -5.98 -1.66
N GLU A 361 -16.04 -5.16 -0.67
CA GLU A 361 -16.91 -4.94 0.49
C GLU A 361 -18.16 -4.15 0.14
N THR A 362 -18.10 -3.24 -0.84
CA THR A 362 -19.29 -2.60 -1.40
C THR A 362 -20.25 -3.62 -2.02
N LEU A 363 -19.75 -4.57 -2.81
CA LEU A 363 -20.61 -5.62 -3.38
C LEU A 363 -21.29 -6.46 -2.30
N LYS A 364 -20.58 -6.79 -1.21
CA LYS A 364 -21.10 -7.60 -0.10
C LYS A 364 -22.21 -6.91 0.70
N LEU A 365 -22.45 -5.61 0.51
CA LEU A 365 -23.63 -4.93 1.06
C LEU A 365 -24.93 -5.38 0.38
N PHE A 366 -24.84 -6.02 -0.78
CA PHE A 366 -25.99 -6.44 -1.60
C PHE A 366 -25.98 -7.96 -1.80
N LYS A 367 -27.16 -8.57 -1.93
CA LYS A 367 -27.29 -10.01 -2.20
C LYS A 367 -27.40 -10.33 -3.69
N TYR A 368 -27.86 -9.36 -4.48
CA TYR A 368 -28.10 -9.52 -5.90
C TYR A 368 -27.47 -8.37 -6.68
N VAL A 369 -26.60 -8.69 -7.63
CA VAL A 369 -25.93 -7.71 -8.49
C VAL A 369 -26.37 -7.93 -9.94
N PHE A 370 -26.76 -6.85 -10.60
CA PHE A 370 -26.85 -6.79 -12.06
C PHE A 370 -25.74 -5.87 -12.58
N TRP A 371 -24.83 -6.38 -13.40
CA TRP A 371 -23.71 -5.62 -13.94
C TRP A 371 -23.76 -5.63 -15.47
N TYR A 372 -24.00 -4.47 -16.06
CA TYR A 372 -24.00 -4.31 -17.51
C TYR A 372 -22.89 -3.40 -18.00
N THR A 373 -22.45 -3.61 -19.24
CA THR A 373 -21.33 -2.87 -19.82
C THR A 373 -21.63 -2.45 -21.26
N ASP A 374 -20.86 -1.48 -21.74
CA ASP A 374 -20.56 -1.34 -23.16
C ASP A 374 -19.36 -2.22 -23.55
N ASN A 375 -18.78 -1.96 -24.73
CA ASN A 375 -17.66 -2.67 -25.31
C ASN A 375 -16.29 -2.33 -24.66
N ASP A 376 -16.32 -1.90 -23.40
CA ASP A 376 -15.15 -1.53 -22.61
C ASP A 376 -15.33 -1.90 -21.12
N PRO A 377 -15.59 -3.17 -20.79
CA PRO A 377 -15.94 -3.60 -19.44
C PRO A 377 -14.79 -3.42 -18.45
N SER A 378 -15.13 -3.10 -17.20
CA SER A 378 -14.18 -3.01 -16.09
C SER A 378 -13.80 -4.41 -15.57
N ILE A 379 -12.94 -5.11 -16.33
CA ILE A 379 -12.56 -6.52 -16.06
C ILE A 379 -11.80 -6.67 -14.73
N SER A 380 -10.83 -5.80 -14.44
CA SER A 380 -9.99 -5.96 -13.25
C SER A 380 -10.78 -5.90 -11.92
N PRO A 381 -11.74 -4.97 -11.74
CA PRO A 381 -12.66 -5.03 -10.61
C PRO A 381 -13.44 -6.35 -10.50
N ALA A 382 -13.94 -6.89 -11.62
CA ALA A 382 -14.68 -8.15 -11.62
C ALA A 382 -13.80 -9.34 -11.19
N GLN A 383 -12.58 -9.44 -11.74
CA GLN A 383 -11.63 -10.50 -11.39
C GLN A 383 -11.30 -10.54 -9.89
N VAL A 384 -11.15 -9.36 -9.27
CA VAL A 384 -10.77 -9.24 -7.86
C VAL A 384 -11.95 -9.52 -6.93
N ALA A 385 -13.15 -9.05 -7.27
CA ALA A 385 -14.26 -8.98 -6.33
C ALA A 385 -15.24 -10.15 -6.42
N ILE A 386 -15.51 -10.68 -7.62
CA ILE A 386 -16.67 -11.54 -7.86
C ILE A 386 -16.57 -12.88 -7.13
N ASN A 387 -15.40 -13.54 -7.10
CA ASN A 387 -15.25 -14.78 -6.33
C ASN A 387 -15.52 -14.58 -4.83
N ASN A 388 -14.99 -13.50 -4.25
CA ASN A 388 -15.21 -13.17 -2.86
C ASN A 388 -16.69 -12.82 -2.57
N TYR A 389 -17.33 -12.14 -3.51
CA TYR A 389 -18.77 -11.83 -3.47
C TYR A 389 -19.63 -13.11 -3.51
N LEU A 390 -19.35 -14.03 -4.43
CA LEU A 390 -20.04 -15.31 -4.56
C LEU A 390 -19.84 -16.19 -3.32
N ASN A 391 -18.62 -16.23 -2.76
CA ASN A 391 -18.32 -16.96 -1.53
C ASN A 391 -19.06 -16.40 -0.31
N PHE A 392 -19.42 -15.12 -0.33
CA PHE A 392 -20.27 -14.48 0.67
C PHE A 392 -21.78 -14.73 0.43
N GLY A 393 -22.14 -15.55 -0.56
CA GLY A 393 -23.52 -15.88 -0.88
C GLY A 393 -24.20 -14.94 -1.88
N GLY A 394 -23.43 -14.02 -2.48
CA GLY A 394 -23.92 -13.13 -3.53
C GLY A 394 -24.32 -13.87 -4.81
N ARG A 395 -25.14 -13.21 -5.62
CA ARG A 395 -25.57 -13.67 -6.94
C ARG A 395 -25.44 -12.57 -7.96
N VAL A 396 -24.92 -12.87 -9.15
CA VAL A 396 -24.61 -11.87 -10.17
C VAL A 396 -25.16 -12.24 -11.54
N LEU A 397 -25.87 -11.28 -12.15
CA LEU A 397 -26.26 -11.28 -13.55
C LEU A 397 -25.35 -10.31 -14.32
N PHE A 398 -24.69 -10.82 -15.34
CA PHE A 398 -23.88 -10.05 -16.27
C PHE A 398 -24.60 -9.83 -17.60
N SER A 399 -24.57 -8.60 -18.09
CA SER A 399 -24.88 -8.22 -19.48
C SER A 399 -23.66 -7.53 -20.07
N MET A 400 -22.66 -8.31 -20.46
CA MET A 400 -21.33 -7.81 -20.80
C MET A 400 -20.94 -8.12 -22.23
N ILE A 401 -20.26 -7.18 -22.86
CA ILE A 401 -19.58 -7.37 -24.15
C ILE A 401 -18.10 -7.03 -24.00
N PHE A 402 -17.25 -7.76 -24.71
CA PHE A 402 -15.80 -7.62 -24.59
C PHE A 402 -15.19 -6.95 -25.83
N PRO A 403 -14.14 -6.12 -25.65
CA PRO A 403 -13.46 -5.46 -26.76
C PRO A 403 -12.94 -6.47 -27.79
N GLN A 404 -12.67 -5.99 -29.01
CA GLN A 404 -12.10 -6.86 -30.04
C GLN A 404 -10.74 -7.45 -29.62
N ILE A 405 -9.94 -6.62 -28.94
CA ILE A 405 -8.59 -6.94 -28.46
C ILE A 405 -8.59 -6.72 -26.96
N PHE A 406 -8.43 -7.82 -26.22
CA PHE A 406 -8.23 -7.83 -24.78
C PHE A 406 -7.58 -9.16 -24.38
N ASP A 407 -7.07 -9.26 -23.16
CA ASP A 407 -6.55 -10.51 -22.62
C ASP A 407 -7.69 -11.34 -22.00
N PRO A 408 -8.07 -12.49 -22.58
CA PRO A 408 -9.18 -13.29 -22.08
C PRO A 408 -8.81 -14.17 -20.88
N ARG A 409 -7.51 -14.29 -20.53
CA ARG A 409 -7.05 -15.22 -19.47
C ARG A 409 -7.70 -14.95 -18.12
N GLY A 410 -8.04 -13.69 -17.86
CA GLY A 410 -8.70 -13.26 -16.63
C GLY A 410 -10.20 -13.56 -16.55
N LEU A 411 -10.86 -13.96 -17.63
CA LEU A 411 -12.31 -14.17 -17.61
C LEU A 411 -12.71 -15.38 -16.76
N GLY A 412 -11.86 -16.42 -16.74
CA GLY A 412 -12.06 -17.60 -15.90
C GLY A 412 -12.05 -17.29 -14.41
N ASP A 413 -11.51 -16.14 -13.99
CA ASP A 413 -11.48 -15.73 -12.59
C ASP A 413 -12.87 -15.33 -12.06
N PHE A 414 -13.83 -15.00 -12.92
CA PHE A 414 -15.18 -14.59 -12.48
C PHE A 414 -16.33 -15.16 -13.32
N LEU A 415 -16.04 -15.84 -14.43
CA LEU A 415 -17.02 -16.53 -15.26
C LEU A 415 -16.68 -18.02 -15.35
N PRO A 416 -17.67 -18.93 -15.27
CA PRO A 416 -17.47 -20.36 -15.50
C PRO A 416 -17.33 -20.68 -17.00
N LEU A 417 -16.22 -20.22 -17.59
CA LEU A 417 -15.95 -20.20 -19.03
C LEU A 417 -14.66 -20.97 -19.35
N ASP A 418 -14.66 -21.80 -20.39
CA ASP A 418 -13.43 -22.43 -20.90
C ASP A 418 -12.71 -21.55 -21.92
N SER A 419 -13.45 -21.05 -22.92
CA SER A 419 -12.87 -20.22 -23.98
C SER A 419 -13.90 -19.35 -24.71
N LEU A 420 -13.39 -18.47 -25.58
CA LEU A 420 -14.18 -17.61 -26.45
C LEU A 420 -14.02 -18.03 -27.91
N SER A 421 -14.95 -17.61 -28.76
CA SER A 421 -14.76 -17.70 -30.21
C SER A 421 -13.48 -16.97 -30.67
N ALA A 422 -12.76 -17.61 -31.58
CA ALA A 422 -11.50 -17.09 -32.11
C ALA A 422 -11.66 -15.68 -32.72
N ALA A 423 -12.80 -15.42 -33.37
CA ALA A 423 -13.15 -14.12 -33.92
C ALA A 423 -14.46 -13.60 -33.30
N PRO A 424 -14.61 -12.26 -33.15
CA PRO A 424 -15.90 -11.66 -32.85
C PRO A 424 -16.83 -11.68 -34.06
N ILE A 425 -18.12 -11.67 -33.77
CA ILE A 425 -19.15 -11.26 -34.72
C ILE A 425 -19.03 -9.73 -34.88
N SER A 426 -18.77 -9.28 -36.11
CA SER A 426 -18.53 -7.85 -36.40
C SER A 426 -19.72 -6.97 -36.02
N VAL A 427 -20.92 -7.35 -36.46
CA VAL A 427 -22.19 -6.70 -36.13
C VAL A 427 -23.25 -7.78 -35.99
N LEU A 428 -24.04 -7.72 -34.93
CA LEU A 428 -25.24 -8.51 -34.75
C LEU A 428 -26.41 -7.83 -35.51
N PRO A 429 -26.94 -8.44 -36.58
CA PRO A 429 -28.02 -7.85 -37.37
C PRO A 429 -29.31 -7.60 -36.56
N SER A 430 -30.09 -6.61 -36.98
CA SER A 430 -31.45 -6.36 -36.48
C SER A 430 -32.32 -7.62 -36.56
N ASN A 431 -33.19 -7.80 -35.57
CA ASN A 431 -34.15 -8.92 -35.48
C ASN A 431 -33.55 -10.33 -35.37
N VAL A 432 -32.23 -10.48 -35.24
CA VAL A 432 -31.63 -11.79 -34.91
C VAL A 432 -32.17 -12.26 -33.57
N GLY A 433 -32.65 -13.51 -33.55
CA GLY A 433 -33.14 -14.14 -32.34
C GLY A 433 -31.99 -14.51 -31.41
N ILE A 434 -32.27 -14.33 -30.12
CA ILE A 434 -31.43 -14.77 -29.01
C ILE A 434 -32.27 -15.84 -28.31
N THR A 435 -32.05 -17.08 -28.72
CA THR A 435 -32.94 -18.20 -28.48
C THR A 435 -32.48 -19.01 -27.28
N PRO A 436 -33.34 -19.29 -26.29
CA PRO A 436 -32.97 -20.15 -25.17
C PRO A 436 -32.70 -21.57 -25.67
N THR A 437 -31.75 -22.26 -25.06
CA THR A 437 -31.51 -23.70 -25.34
C THR A 437 -32.77 -24.51 -25.00
N PRO A 438 -32.94 -25.75 -25.53
CA PRO A 438 -34.12 -26.57 -25.20
C PRO A 438 -34.34 -26.72 -23.69
N ASP A 439 -33.26 -26.91 -22.93
CA ASP A 439 -33.30 -27.00 -21.47
C ASP A 439 -33.73 -25.66 -20.85
N ALA A 440 -33.14 -24.53 -21.27
CA ALA A 440 -33.53 -23.21 -20.78
C ALA A 440 -34.99 -22.87 -21.12
N SER A 441 -35.45 -23.22 -22.31
CA SER A 441 -36.84 -23.04 -22.73
C SER A 441 -37.79 -23.86 -21.86
N SER A 442 -37.43 -25.11 -21.53
CA SER A 442 -38.20 -25.95 -20.59
C SER A 442 -38.25 -25.39 -19.17
N GLN A 443 -37.24 -24.60 -18.78
CA GLN A 443 -37.17 -23.86 -17.53
C GLN A 443 -37.89 -22.51 -17.57
N GLY A 444 -38.53 -22.15 -18.69
CA GLY A 444 -39.33 -20.93 -18.82
C GLY A 444 -38.56 -19.67 -19.21
N TYR A 445 -37.31 -19.78 -19.66
CA TYR A 445 -36.57 -18.62 -20.18
C TYR A 445 -37.23 -18.09 -21.48
N PRO A 446 -37.40 -16.75 -21.61
CA PRO A 446 -38.08 -16.18 -22.77
C PRO A 446 -37.19 -16.14 -24.02
N GLN A 447 -37.82 -16.20 -25.19
CA GLN A 447 -37.19 -15.81 -26.45
C GLN A 447 -36.84 -14.32 -26.41
N LEU A 448 -35.60 -13.98 -26.71
CA LEU A 448 -35.12 -12.60 -26.85
C LEU A 448 -34.83 -12.30 -28.32
N ARG A 449 -34.69 -11.01 -28.66
CA ARG A 449 -34.42 -10.58 -30.03
C ARG A 449 -33.67 -9.27 -30.08
N ARG A 450 -32.67 -9.15 -30.95
CA ARG A 450 -32.01 -7.86 -31.17
C ARG A 450 -33.01 -6.85 -31.74
N ASP A 451 -33.09 -5.67 -31.14
CA ASP A 451 -34.06 -4.62 -31.49
C ASP A 451 -33.88 -4.06 -32.92
N ASN A 452 -34.66 -3.05 -33.30
CA ASN A 452 -34.52 -2.38 -34.60
C ASN A 452 -33.74 -1.07 -34.52
N ASN A 453 -33.16 -0.72 -33.37
CA ASN A 453 -32.48 0.56 -33.24
C ASN A 453 -31.19 0.56 -34.09
N PRO A 454 -30.88 1.65 -34.81
CA PRO A 454 -29.80 1.67 -35.81
C PRO A 454 -28.39 1.55 -35.22
N ASN A 455 -28.21 1.84 -33.92
CA ASN A 455 -26.89 1.70 -33.29
C ASN A 455 -26.45 0.23 -33.32
N PRO A 456 -25.27 -0.09 -33.87
CA PRO A 456 -24.86 -1.47 -34.05
C PRO A 456 -24.53 -2.12 -32.70
N VAL A 457 -25.02 -3.34 -32.49
CA VAL A 457 -24.48 -4.23 -31.46
C VAL A 457 -23.31 -4.94 -32.13
N ALA A 458 -22.10 -4.48 -31.86
CA ALA A 458 -20.91 -4.86 -32.62
C ALA A 458 -19.87 -5.57 -31.76
N ARG A 459 -18.98 -6.29 -32.43
CA ARG A 459 -17.77 -6.92 -31.87
C ARG A 459 -18.06 -7.93 -30.75
N ILE A 460 -19.24 -8.53 -30.73
CA ILE A 460 -19.61 -9.53 -29.71
C ILE A 460 -18.82 -10.82 -29.90
N ARG A 461 -18.36 -11.42 -28.80
CA ARG A 461 -17.82 -12.78 -28.78
C ARG A 461 -18.93 -13.79 -28.54
N THR A 462 -18.67 -15.02 -28.92
CA THR A 462 -19.49 -16.18 -28.51
C THR A 462 -18.64 -17.06 -27.61
N TYR A 463 -19.28 -17.91 -26.81
CA TYR A 463 -18.68 -18.45 -25.60
C TYR A 463 -18.73 -19.98 -25.59
N TYR A 464 -17.69 -20.59 -25.05
CA TYR A 464 -17.65 -22.02 -24.74
C TYR A 464 -17.63 -22.17 -23.22
N PRO A 465 -18.81 -22.27 -22.56
CA PRO A 465 -18.89 -22.38 -21.10
C PRO A 465 -18.25 -23.68 -20.63
N ASN A 466 -17.69 -23.66 -19.40
CA ASN A 466 -17.09 -24.84 -18.82
C ASN A 466 -18.18 -25.90 -18.54
N PRO A 467 -18.11 -27.11 -19.13
CA PRO A 467 -19.19 -28.09 -19.04
C PRO A 467 -19.34 -28.72 -17.64
N LEU A 468 -18.35 -28.55 -16.75
CA LEU A 468 -18.40 -29.05 -15.37
C LEU A 468 -19.06 -28.06 -14.41
N SER A 469 -19.02 -26.76 -14.73
CA SER A 469 -19.47 -25.70 -13.82
C SER A 469 -20.50 -24.74 -14.42
N ALA A 470 -20.86 -24.89 -15.71
CA ALA A 470 -21.84 -24.06 -16.39
C ALA A 470 -22.73 -24.82 -17.37
N LEU A 471 -23.89 -24.22 -17.62
CA LEU A 471 -24.92 -24.68 -18.54
C LEU A 471 -25.19 -23.61 -19.60
N ALA A 472 -25.20 -24.00 -20.87
CA ALA A 472 -25.56 -23.10 -21.96
C ALA A 472 -27.03 -22.67 -21.84
N LEU A 473 -27.27 -21.37 -21.92
CA LEU A 473 -28.57 -20.76 -21.67
C LEU A 473 -29.20 -20.19 -22.94
N TYR A 474 -28.42 -19.48 -23.75
CA TYR A 474 -28.89 -18.84 -24.98
C TYR A 474 -27.92 -19.04 -26.14
N THR A 475 -28.47 -19.18 -27.35
CA THR A 475 -27.76 -19.20 -28.63
C THR A 475 -28.23 -18.06 -29.53
N LEU A 476 -27.40 -17.64 -30.49
CA LEU A 476 -27.83 -16.72 -31.54
C LEU A 476 -28.41 -17.50 -32.73
N ASP A 477 -29.48 -16.98 -33.33
CA ASP A 477 -30.06 -17.50 -34.58
C ASP A 477 -29.18 -17.14 -35.79
N LEU A 478 -27.96 -17.66 -35.79
CA LEU A 478 -26.93 -17.52 -36.82
C LEU A 478 -26.46 -18.92 -37.25
N SER A 479 -25.54 -18.98 -38.23
CA SER A 479 -24.86 -20.24 -38.56
C SER A 479 -24.27 -20.86 -37.29
N ASP A 480 -24.47 -22.17 -37.11
CA ASP A 480 -23.94 -22.97 -36.00
C ASP A 480 -24.52 -22.67 -34.61
N ASN A 481 -25.55 -21.84 -34.51
CA ASN A 481 -26.25 -21.48 -33.27
C ASN A 481 -25.29 -21.20 -32.09
N PRO A 482 -24.37 -20.23 -32.23
CA PRO A 482 -23.30 -20.08 -31.27
C PRO A 482 -23.85 -19.61 -29.92
N ILE A 483 -23.27 -20.13 -28.83
CA ILE A 483 -23.69 -19.82 -27.47
C ILE A 483 -23.33 -18.36 -27.15
N ILE A 484 -24.31 -17.63 -26.63
CA ILE A 484 -24.19 -16.21 -26.26
C ILE A 484 -24.53 -15.96 -24.79
N GLY A 485 -25.20 -16.90 -24.13
CA GLY A 485 -25.47 -16.82 -22.70
C GLY A 485 -25.35 -18.16 -22.03
N PHE A 486 -24.98 -18.15 -20.75
CA PHE A 486 -24.80 -19.33 -19.92
C PHE A 486 -25.02 -18.99 -18.45
N LYS A 487 -25.22 -20.01 -17.61
CA LYS A 487 -25.29 -19.86 -16.15
C LYS A 487 -24.40 -20.87 -15.44
N SER A 488 -23.95 -20.56 -14.23
CA SER A 488 -23.31 -21.56 -13.39
C SER A 488 -24.30 -22.65 -12.98
N THR A 489 -23.81 -23.86 -12.67
CA THR A 489 -24.67 -25.00 -12.28
C THR A 489 -25.48 -24.76 -11.00
N ASP A 490 -25.05 -23.83 -10.15
CA ASP A 490 -25.73 -23.41 -8.93
C ASP A 490 -26.59 -22.14 -9.12
N SER A 491 -26.72 -21.65 -10.36
CA SER A 491 -27.46 -20.44 -10.73
C SER A 491 -27.07 -19.16 -9.97
N ARG A 492 -25.87 -19.09 -9.37
CA ARG A 492 -25.37 -17.87 -8.72
C ARG A 492 -24.74 -16.89 -9.71
N VAL A 493 -24.29 -17.37 -10.86
CA VAL A 493 -23.77 -16.54 -11.96
C VAL A 493 -24.62 -16.78 -13.20
N ILE A 494 -25.16 -15.72 -13.78
CA ILE A 494 -25.83 -15.75 -15.09
C ILE A 494 -25.13 -14.74 -15.98
N PHE A 495 -24.75 -15.15 -17.18
CA PHE A 495 -24.02 -14.32 -18.12
C PHE A 495 -24.75 -14.22 -19.46
N MET A 496 -24.92 -12.99 -19.93
CA MET A 496 -25.41 -12.65 -21.26
C MET A 496 -24.35 -11.84 -22.00
N GLY A 497 -23.83 -12.41 -23.09
CA GLY A 497 -22.79 -11.83 -23.94
C GLY A 497 -23.31 -10.77 -24.93
N VAL A 498 -24.43 -10.14 -24.61
CA VAL A 498 -25.13 -9.14 -25.42
C VAL A 498 -25.70 -8.06 -24.50
N PRO A 499 -25.78 -6.80 -24.95
CA PRO A 499 -26.46 -5.76 -24.20
C PRO A 499 -27.96 -6.07 -24.12
N LEU A 500 -28.45 -6.35 -22.91
CA LEU A 500 -29.86 -6.69 -22.70
C LEU A 500 -30.81 -5.54 -23.11
N HIS A 501 -30.42 -4.28 -22.91
CA HIS A 501 -31.19 -3.13 -23.38
C HIS A 501 -31.38 -3.08 -24.91
N ARG A 502 -30.56 -3.82 -25.67
CA ARG A 502 -30.68 -3.98 -27.14
C ARG A 502 -31.31 -5.30 -27.57
N SER A 503 -31.68 -6.15 -26.61
CA SER A 503 -32.19 -7.50 -26.81
C SER A 503 -33.71 -7.60 -26.58
N ASN A 504 -34.39 -6.45 -26.58
CA ASN A 504 -35.84 -6.31 -26.35
C ASN A 504 -36.63 -6.04 -27.65
N GLY A 505 -36.24 -6.67 -28.76
CA GLY A 505 -36.91 -6.52 -30.07
C GLY A 505 -38.34 -7.04 -30.07
N ASP A 506 -38.63 -8.05 -29.25
CA ASP A 506 -39.99 -8.50 -28.94
C ASP A 506 -40.44 -7.82 -27.63
N PRO A 507 -41.60 -7.12 -27.61
CA PRO A 507 -42.01 -6.33 -26.45
C PRO A 507 -42.06 -7.14 -25.14
N PHE A 508 -41.55 -6.53 -24.07
CA PHE A 508 -41.53 -7.05 -22.69
C PHE A 508 -40.65 -8.30 -22.46
N LYS A 509 -39.97 -8.84 -23.46
CA LYS A 509 -39.20 -10.09 -23.29
C LYS A 509 -37.97 -9.95 -22.42
N VAL A 510 -37.34 -8.78 -22.38
CA VAL A 510 -36.26 -8.54 -21.41
C VAL A 510 -36.82 -8.40 -19.99
N LYS A 511 -38.02 -7.83 -19.82
CA LYS A 511 -38.70 -7.81 -18.50
C LYS A 511 -39.01 -9.23 -18.04
N ASP A 512 -39.55 -10.09 -18.91
CA ASP A 512 -39.80 -11.51 -18.62
C ASP A 512 -38.49 -12.23 -18.21
N PHE A 513 -37.37 -11.89 -18.85
CA PHE A 513 -36.06 -12.44 -18.52
C PHE A 513 -35.60 -12.01 -17.12
N PHE A 514 -35.73 -10.72 -16.78
CA PHE A 514 -35.41 -10.25 -15.43
C PHE A 514 -36.34 -10.84 -14.37
N ASP A 515 -37.65 -11.02 -14.66
CA ASP A 515 -38.58 -11.69 -13.74
C ASP A 515 -38.10 -13.13 -13.43
N LYS A 516 -37.77 -13.89 -14.48
CA LYS A 516 -37.22 -15.24 -14.37
C LYS A 516 -35.93 -15.27 -13.55
N VAL A 517 -34.96 -14.41 -13.88
CA VAL A 517 -33.64 -14.40 -13.24
C VAL A 517 -33.74 -13.95 -11.78
N LEU A 518 -34.41 -12.83 -11.51
CA LEU A 518 -34.44 -12.25 -10.16
C LEU A 518 -35.29 -13.09 -9.21
N PHE A 519 -36.50 -13.47 -9.60
CA PHE A 519 -37.43 -14.11 -8.67
C PHE A 519 -37.30 -15.63 -8.61
N GLU A 520 -37.02 -16.29 -9.73
CA GLU A 520 -36.97 -17.77 -9.76
C GLU A 520 -35.56 -18.33 -9.61
N GLU A 521 -34.56 -17.75 -10.27
CA GLU A 521 -33.18 -18.24 -10.17
C GLU A 521 -32.49 -17.68 -8.92
N PHE A 522 -32.54 -16.36 -8.73
CA PHE A 522 -31.88 -15.69 -7.60
C PHE A 522 -32.69 -15.76 -6.31
N GLY A 523 -34.01 -15.90 -6.39
CA GLY A 523 -34.88 -15.99 -5.22
C GLY A 523 -35.08 -14.65 -4.51
N VAL A 524 -35.05 -13.54 -5.25
CA VAL A 524 -35.44 -12.22 -4.74
C VAL A 524 -36.88 -12.33 -4.18
N PRO A 525 -37.17 -11.91 -2.94
CA PRO A 525 -38.54 -11.91 -2.43
C PRO A 525 -39.43 -11.00 -3.28
N ARG A 526 -40.65 -11.43 -3.63
CA ARG A 526 -41.64 -10.60 -4.33
C ARG A 526 -42.22 -9.52 -3.43
#